data_AF-A0AAU7CN28-F1
#
_entry.id   AF-A0AAU7CN28-F1
#
_cell.length_a   1.000
_cell.length_b   1.000
_cell.length_c   1.000
_cell.angle_alpha   90.00
_cell.angle_beta   90.00
_cell.angle_gamma   90.00
#
_symmetry.space_group_name_H-M   'P 1'
#
loop_
_entity.id
_entity.type
_entity.pdbx_description
1 polymer ?
#
loop_
_entity_poly.entity_id
_entity_poly.type
_entity_poly.pdbx_seq_one_letter_code
_entity_poly.pdbx_strand_id
1 'polypeptide(L)' 'MLRRLENYINKYGPEVGPKLYHLLQSQAAHAGVSARLRRKLDVLEGRTPAPVKRADDKPLPLFPEVENEPVSADLVACA' A
#
# COMPACT_ATOMS: atom_id res chain seq x y z
N MET A 1 -1.79 8.47 17.84
CA MET A 1 -0.93 9.61 17.42
C MET A 1 -1.79 10.66 16.73
N LEU A 2 -2.21 11.72 17.42
CA LEU A 2 -2.71 12.93 16.75
C LEU A 2 -1.48 13.70 16.25
N ARG A 3 -1.27 13.75 14.93
CA ARG A 3 -0.24 14.61 14.35
C ARG A 3 -0.62 16.04 14.70
N ARG A 4 0.17 16.73 15.53
CA ARG A 4 -0.11 18.11 15.93
C ARG A 4 0.12 19.02 14.72
N LEU A 5 -0.74 20.04 14.58
CA LEU A 5 -0.64 21.07 13.54
C LEU A 5 0.77 21.67 13.46
N GLU A 6 1.41 21.89 14.61
CA GLU A 6 2.79 22.36 14.75
C GLU A 6 3.81 21.55 13.92
N ASN A 7 3.66 20.23 13.84
CA ASN A 7 4.57 19.40 13.04
C ASN A 7 4.45 19.68 11.54
N TYR A 8 3.25 20.05 11.06
CA TYR A 8 3.04 20.41 9.67
C TYR A 8 3.53 21.83 9.39
N ILE A 9 3.34 22.76 10.33
CA ILE A 9 3.90 24.12 10.23
C ILE A 9 5.43 24.07 10.19
N ASN A 10 6.06 23.30 11.08
CA ASN A 10 7.52 23.19 11.14
C ASN A 10 8.12 22.54 9.87
N LYS A 11 7.39 21.65 9.20
CA LYS A 11 7.87 20.94 8.00
C LYS A 11 7.59 21.67 6.69
N TYR A 12 6.43 22.28 6.57
CA TYR A 12 5.93 22.86 5.31
C TYR A 12 5.79 24.39 5.36
N GLY A 13 6.08 25.00 6.51
CA GLY A 13 5.97 26.44 6.73
C GLY A 13 4.58 26.89 7.21
N PRO A 14 4.46 28.15 7.66
CA PRO A 14 3.25 28.70 8.27
C PRO A 14 2.07 28.83 7.30
N GLU A 15 2.34 29.04 6.02
CA GLU A 15 1.29 29.22 4.99
C GLU A 15 0.71 27.90 4.47
N VAL A 16 1.55 26.87 4.33
CA VAL A 16 1.20 25.59 3.69
C VAL A 16 0.86 24.51 4.72
N GLY A 17 1.53 24.51 5.87
CA GLY A 17 1.33 23.52 6.94
C GLY A 17 -0.12 23.38 7.39
N PRO A 18 -0.84 24.47 7.71
CA PRO A 18 -2.24 24.40 8.13
C PRO A 18 -3.17 23.86 7.06
N LYS A 19 -2.97 24.24 5.79
CA LYS A 19 -3.78 23.77 4.66
C LYS A 19 -3.68 22.26 4.50
N LEU A 20 -2.46 21.72 4.54
CA LEU A 20 -2.22 20.28 4.45
C LEU A 20 -2.78 19.52 5.66
N TYR A 21 -2.66 20.09 6.86
CA TYR A 21 -3.18 19.49 8.08
C TYR A 21 -4.71 19.29 8.02
N HIS A 22 -5.45 20.33 7.66
CA HIS A 22 -6.90 20.26 7.57
C HIS A 22 -7.39 19.41 6.39
N LEU A 23 -6.68 19.41 5.27
CA LEU A 23 -6.96 18.52 4.15
C LEU A 23 -6.83 17.05 4.58
N LEU A 24 -5.74 16.69 5.27
CA LEU A 24 -5.55 15.33 5.78
C LEU A 24 -6.59 14.96 6.85
N GLN A 25 -6.93 15.91 7.72
CA GLN A 25 -7.95 15.71 8.77
C GLN A 25 -9.33 15.42 8.16
N SER A 26 -9.76 16.22 7.17
CA SER A 26 -11.02 16.00 6.46
C SER A 26 -11.02 14.69 5.67
N GLN A 27 -9.90 14.31 5.06
CA GLN A 27 -9.74 13.03 4.38
C GLN A 27 -9.88 11.83 5.33
N ALA A 28 -9.28 11.91 6.52
CA ALA A 28 -9.40 10.88 7.55
C ALA A 28 -10.86 10.72 8.02
N ALA A 29 -11.61 11.82 8.14
CA ALA A 29 -13.04 11.77 8.45
C ALA A 29 -13.85 11.08 7.33
N HIS A 30 -13.54 11.37 6.06
CA HIS A 30 -14.20 10.75 4.92
C HIS A 30 -13.84 9.26 4.74
N ALA A 31 -12.63 8.85 5.12
CA ALA A 31 -12.19 7.46 5.03
C ALA A 31 -13.07 6.50 5.84
N GLY A 32 -13.45 6.89 7.06
CA GLY A 32 -14.34 6.09 7.91
C GLY A 32 -15.75 5.94 7.32
N VAL A 33 -16.32 7.03 6.82
CA VAL A 33 -17.67 7.04 6.23
C VAL A 33 -17.70 6.20 4.95
N SER A 34 -16.75 6.39 4.04
CA SER A 34 -16.66 5.63 2.80
C SER A 34 -16.37 4.14 3.02
N ALA A 35 -15.58 3.77 4.03
CA ALA A 35 -15.37 2.38 4.40
C ALA A 35 -16.66 1.72 4.92
N ARG A 36 -17.45 2.44 5.72
CA ARG A 36 -18.75 1.95 6.20
C ARG A 36 -19.74 1.77 5.05
N LEU A 37 -19.79 2.71 4.10
CA LEU A 37 -20.63 2.60 2.92
C LEU A 37 -20.24 1.37 2.07
N ARG A 38 -18.94 1.18 1.80
CA ARG A 38 -18.43 0.01 1.07
C ARG A 38 -18.88 -1.30 1.72
N ARG A 39 -18.72 -1.44 3.05
CA ARG A 39 -19.21 -2.63 3.76
C ARG A 39 -20.71 -2.87 3.60
N LYS A 40 -21.53 -1.81 3.57
CA LYS A 40 -22.98 -1.96 3.35
C LYS A 40 -23.28 -2.43 1.92
N LEU A 41 -22.57 -1.89 0.94
CA LEU A 41 -22.71 -2.30 -0.47
C LEU A 41 -22.28 -3.76 -0.65
N ASP A 42 -21.15 -4.17 -0.07
CA ASP A 42 -20.67 -5.55 -0.12
C ASP A 42 -21.74 -6.53 0.42
N VAL A 43 -22.35 -6.22 1.57
CA VAL A 43 -23.44 -7.02 2.16
C VAL A 43 -24.66 -7.11 1.23
N LEU A 44 -25.06 -6.01 0.59
CA LEU A 44 -26.19 -5.99 -0.34
C LEU A 44 -25.90 -6.76 -1.64
N GLU A 45 -24.66 -6.69 -2.12
CA GLU A 45 -24.20 -7.44 -3.30
C GLU A 45 -23.93 -8.92 -2.99
N GLY A 46 -24.11 -9.35 -1.74
CA GLY A 46 -23.77 -10.71 -1.31
C GLY A 46 -22.28 -11.02 -1.35
N ARG A 47 -21.43 -9.99 -1.52
CA ARG A 47 -19.98 -10.11 -1.38
C ARG A 47 -19.63 -10.14 0.10
N THR A 48 -18.96 -11.20 0.53
CA THR A 48 -18.33 -11.19 1.84
C THR A 48 -17.16 -10.22 1.79
N PRO A 49 -17.05 -9.26 2.73
CA PRO A 49 -15.91 -8.36 2.76
C PRO A 49 -14.65 -9.20 2.89
N ALA A 50 -13.74 -9.07 1.93
CA ALA A 50 -12.48 -9.80 1.96
C ALA A 50 -11.82 -9.56 3.32
N PRO A 51 -11.42 -10.61 4.05
CA PRO A 51 -10.69 -10.43 5.30
C PRO A 51 -9.50 -9.53 5.00
N VAL A 52 -9.27 -8.52 5.84
CA VAL A 52 -8.09 -7.65 5.72
C VAL A 52 -6.89 -8.56 5.92
N LYS A 53 -6.33 -9.08 4.82
CA LYS A 53 -5.08 -9.81 4.82
C LYS A 53 -4.05 -8.79 5.31
N ARG A 54 -3.66 -8.90 6.59
CA ARG A 54 -2.38 -8.34 7.02
C ARG A 54 -1.39 -9.03 6.10
N ALA A 55 -0.76 -8.27 5.21
CA ALA A 55 0.22 -8.83 4.30
C ALA A 55 1.17 -9.66 5.17
N ASP A 56 1.25 -10.96 4.89
CA ASP A 56 2.15 -11.84 5.62
C ASP A 56 3.55 -11.20 5.53
N ASP A 57 4.23 -11.01 6.66
CA ASP A 57 5.56 -10.37 6.74
C ASP A 57 6.67 -11.20 6.07
N LYS A 58 6.32 -12.14 5.18
CA LYS A 58 7.29 -12.86 4.36
C LYS A 58 7.92 -11.85 3.40
N PRO A 59 9.23 -11.56 3.53
CA PRO A 59 9.90 -10.74 2.55
C PRO A 59 9.80 -11.47 1.21
N LEU A 60 9.07 -10.86 0.27
CA LEU A 60 9.16 -11.26 -1.12
C LEU A 60 10.60 -10.98 -1.57
N PRO A 61 11.33 -11.99 -2.07
CA PRO A 61 12.70 -11.79 -2.49
C PRO A 61 12.74 -10.70 -3.57
N LEU A 62 13.69 -9.77 -3.44
CA LEU A 62 13.82 -8.62 -4.35
C LEU A 62 14.03 -9.04 -5.80
N PHE A 63 14.58 -10.24 -6.00
CA PHE A 63 14.73 -10.88 -7.30
C PHE A 63 14.24 -12.33 -7.18
N PRO A 64 13.49 -12.83 -8.17
CA PRO A 64 13.23 -14.27 -8.27
C PRO A 64 14.58 -14.98 -8.43
N GLU A 65 14.81 -16.03 -7.64
CA GLU A 65 15.97 -16.90 -7.82
C GLU A 65 15.81 -17.59 -9.17
N VAL A 66 16.61 -17.17 -10.15
CA VAL A 66 16.76 -17.89 -11.41
C VAL A 66 17.55 -19.15 -11.05
N GLU A 67 16.86 -20.29 -11.04
CA GLU A 67 17.51 -21.60 -10.97
C GLU A 67 18.56 -21.64 -12.08
N ASN A 68 19.84 -21.64 -11.70
CA ASN A 68 20.94 -21.82 -12.62
C ASN A 68 20.92 -23.30 -13.04
N GLU A 69 20.11 -23.61 -14.05
CA GLU A 69 20.25 -24.85 -14.81
C GLU A 69 21.68 -24.87 -15.39
N PRO A 70 22.50 -25.89 -15.09
CA PRO A 70 23.81 -25.99 -15.72
C PRO A 70 23.58 -26.23 -17.21
N VAL A 71 23.86 -25.21 -18.02
CA VAL A 71 23.94 -25.33 -19.48
C VAL A 71 25.04 -26.34 -19.76
N SER A 72 24.64 -27.58 -20.03
CA SER A 72 25.50 -28.66 -20.48
C SER A 72 26.20 -28.21 -21.75
N ALA A 73 27.50 -27.98 -21.61
CA ALA A 73 28.41 -27.65 -22.68
C ALA A 73 28.68 -28.90 -23.52
N ASP A 74 27.74 -29.28 -24.40
CA ASP A 74 27.99 -30.34 -25.36
C ASP A 74 27.36 -30.01 -26.73
N LEU A 75 28.22 -30.09 -27.75
CA LEU A 75 27.93 -30.14 -29.19
C LEU A 75 27.84 -28.81 -29.96
N VAL A 76 28.95 -28.06 -29.98
CA VAL A 76 29.41 -27.50 -31.26
C VAL A 76 30.43 -28.47 -31.84
N ALA A 77 29.97 -29.37 -32.71
CA ALA A 77 30.81 -30.21 -33.54
C ALA A 77 30.60 -29.86 -35.01
N CYS A 78 31.67 -29.29 -35.57
CA CYS A 78 32.16 -29.33 -36.95
C CYS A 78 31.39 -28.66 -38.11
N ALA A 79 32.19 -27.82 -38.77
CA ALA A 79 32.18 -27.45 -40.18
C ALA A 79 32.16 -28.65 -41.14
#